data_AF-A0A9N9QIS5-F1
#
_entry.id   AF-A0A9N9QIS5-F1
#
_cell.length_a   1.000
_cell.length_b   1.000
_cell.length_c   1.000
_cell.angle_alpha   90.00
_cell.angle_beta   90.00
_cell.angle_gamma   90.00
#
_symmetry.space_group_name_H-M   'P 1'
#
loop_
_entity.id
_entity.type
_entity.pdbx_description
1 polymer ?
#
loop_
_entity_poly.entity_id
_entity_poly.type
_entity_poly.pdbx_seq_one_letter_code
_entity_poly.pdbx_strand_id
1 'polypeptide(L)'
;MEKQKEIIENKLSDDMGKMGEEFNNFMHKVTEVDGIIKKLTSKDKDLQAIGDQEAKLYLREETVLDDIDGETISLKVTNDRTIVNKIAQESGNPNEMSKDSFMAEVERDADQRYKDRLIRTEKMETFKKQATLAFRRKEFEKALVLYNKAIEQIKDSPLLYNNRALTYIKLGFPDKAKSDLENWALKLNEDCLKSWLLLAKINYLSGDEEESKKCVLEAKKRNPKEIDFIEDYMKTMYKESRKS
;
A
#
# COMPACT_ATOMS: atom_id res chain seq x y z
N MET A 1 27.46 -11.88 4.60
CA MET A 1 26.11 -12.43 4.90
C MET A 1 25.61 -12.00 6.27
N GLU A 2 26.46 -11.88 7.30
CA GLU A 2 26.06 -11.32 8.62
C GLU A 2 25.43 -9.91 8.54
N LYS A 3 26.05 -8.97 7.81
CA LYS A 3 25.51 -7.60 7.68
C LYS A 3 24.10 -7.54 7.08
N GLN A 4 23.72 -8.48 6.21
CA GLN A 4 22.36 -8.51 5.64
C GLN A 4 21.34 -9.14 6.60
N LYS A 5 21.75 -10.12 7.42
CA LYS A 5 20.89 -10.68 8.47
C LYS A 5 20.64 -9.67 9.58
N GLU A 6 21.67 -8.92 9.98
CA GLU A 6 21.59 -7.87 11.00
C GLU A 6 20.69 -6.69 10.57
N ILE A 7 20.73 -6.30 9.28
CA ILE A 7 19.83 -5.28 8.71
C ILE A 7 18.36 -5.76 8.66
N ILE A 8 18.15 -7.06 8.44
CA ILE A 8 16.81 -7.65 8.38
C ILE A 8 16.24 -7.80 9.80
N GLU A 9 17.03 -8.25 10.77
CA GLU A 9 16.63 -8.36 12.18
C GLU A 9 16.34 -6.99 12.81
N ASN A 10 17.16 -5.97 12.51
CA ASN A 10 16.91 -4.60 12.96
C ASN A 10 15.67 -3.97 12.30
N LYS A 11 15.37 -4.29 11.02
CA LYS A 11 14.11 -3.86 10.37
C LYS A 11 12.88 -4.57 10.94
N LEU A 12 13.00 -5.85 11.28
CA LEU A 12 11.92 -6.63 11.90
C LEU A 12 11.65 -6.18 13.34
N SER A 13 12.68 -5.80 14.10
CA SER A 13 12.51 -5.24 15.44
C SER A 13 11.91 -3.83 15.39
N ASP A 14 12.31 -3.00 14.42
CA ASP A 14 11.70 -1.68 14.16
C ASP A 14 10.22 -1.79 13.74
N ASP A 15 9.87 -2.75 12.88
CA ASP A 15 8.48 -2.96 12.43
C ASP A 15 7.58 -3.54 13.54
N MET A 16 8.11 -4.39 14.43
CA MET A 16 7.39 -4.82 15.65
C MET A 16 7.26 -3.68 16.66
N GLY A 17 8.28 -2.85 16.82
CA GLY A 17 8.25 -1.65 17.67
C GLY A 17 7.20 -0.65 17.20
N LYS A 18 7.18 -0.33 15.91
CA LYS A 18 6.19 0.56 15.29
C LYS A 18 4.77 0.02 15.37
N MET A 19 4.57 -1.28 15.21
CA MET A 19 3.24 -1.90 15.39
C MET A 19 2.77 -1.84 16.85
N GLY A 20 3.70 -1.95 17.81
CA GLY A 20 3.43 -1.73 19.23
C GLY A 20 3.08 -0.27 19.54
N GLU A 21 3.83 0.68 18.98
CA GLU A 21 3.58 2.12 19.13
C GLU A 21 2.25 2.55 18.50
N GLU A 22 1.93 2.08 17.30
CA GLU A 22 0.63 2.34 16.65
C GLU A 22 -0.54 1.78 17.45
N PHE A 23 -0.39 0.58 18.03
CA PHE A 23 -1.42 -0.02 18.89
C PHE A 23 -1.54 0.72 20.23
N ASN A 24 -0.43 1.12 20.84
CA ASN A 24 -0.43 1.92 22.07
C ASN A 24 -1.07 3.29 21.83
N ASN A 25 -0.76 3.94 20.71
CA ASN A 25 -1.38 5.20 20.31
C ASN A 25 -2.87 5.05 20.06
N PHE A 26 -3.30 3.95 19.43
CA PHE A 26 -4.72 3.62 19.27
C PHE A 26 -5.41 3.42 20.62
N MET A 27 -4.81 2.65 21.52
CA MET A 27 -5.36 2.40 22.85
C MET A 27 -5.43 3.68 23.69
N HIS A 28 -4.43 4.57 23.60
CA HIS A 28 -4.47 5.90 24.24
C HIS A 28 -5.65 6.73 23.74
N LYS A 29 -5.88 6.80 22.43
CA LYS A 29 -7.04 7.51 21.86
C LYS A 29 -8.36 6.92 22.34
N VAL A 30 -8.46 5.59 22.37
CA VAL A 30 -9.67 4.91 22.87
C VAL A 30 -9.92 5.25 24.34
N THR A 31 -8.87 5.32 25.17
CA THR A 31 -9.02 5.70 26.59
C THR A 31 -9.40 7.17 26.79
N GLU A 32 -8.89 8.07 25.95
CA GLU A 32 -9.26 9.49 25.98
C GLU A 32 -10.73 9.69 25.60
N VAL A 33 -11.18 9.05 24.51
CA VAL A 33 -12.57 9.11 24.06
C VAL A 33 -13.51 8.53 25.12
N ASP A 34 -13.16 7.41 25.75
CA ASP A 34 -13.96 6.83 26.85
C ASP A 34 -14.03 7.79 28.06
N GLY A 35 -12.95 8.50 28.35
CA GLY A 35 -12.91 9.55 29.39
C GLY A 35 -13.85 10.72 29.09
N ILE A 36 -13.85 11.22 27.85
CA ILE A 36 -14.73 12.30 27.40
C ILE A 36 -16.20 11.85 27.47
N ILE A 37 -16.50 10.65 26.99
CA ILE A 37 -17.87 10.09 27.02
C ILE A 37 -18.37 9.93 28.46
N LYS A 38 -17.53 9.50 29.40
CA LYS A 38 -17.88 9.42 30.82
C LYS A 38 -18.21 10.79 31.42
N LYS A 39 -17.50 11.85 31.03
CA LYS A 39 -17.79 13.23 31.45
C LYS A 39 -19.10 13.75 30.84
N LEU A 40 -19.33 13.49 29.55
CA LEU A 40 -20.56 13.85 28.83
C LEU A 40 -21.82 13.17 29.39
N THR A 41 -21.66 11.94 29.88
CA THR A 41 -22.76 11.14 30.45
C THR A 41 -22.94 11.33 31.95
N SER A 42 -22.12 12.18 32.59
CA SER A 42 -22.25 12.51 34.01
C SER A 42 -23.52 13.31 34.30
N LYS A 43 -24.07 13.13 35.50
CA LYS A 43 -25.27 13.86 35.98
C LYS A 43 -24.95 15.27 36.49
N ASP A 44 -23.67 15.57 36.69
CA ASP A 44 -23.19 16.87 37.11
C ASP A 44 -23.01 17.79 35.90
N LYS A 45 -23.68 18.95 35.92
CA LYS A 45 -23.75 19.88 34.79
C LYS A 45 -22.41 20.51 34.45
N ASP A 46 -21.56 20.74 35.45
CA ASP A 46 -20.26 21.37 35.22
C ASP A 46 -19.28 20.39 34.57
N LEU A 47 -19.29 19.12 34.99
CA LEU A 47 -18.54 18.03 34.36
C LEU A 47 -19.02 17.73 32.94
N GLN A 48 -20.32 17.83 32.69
CA GLN A 48 -20.89 17.67 31.35
C GLN A 48 -20.46 18.80 30.42
N ALA A 49 -20.46 20.06 30.89
CA ALA A 49 -19.97 21.20 30.11
C ALA A 49 -18.47 21.10 29.78
N ILE A 50 -17.67 20.57 30.71
CA ILE A 50 -16.25 20.26 30.47
C ILE A 50 -16.11 19.16 29.42
N GLY A 51 -16.88 18.07 29.53
CA GLY A 51 -16.92 17.01 28.52
C GLY A 51 -17.32 17.52 27.14
N ASP A 52 -18.29 18.43 27.06
CA ASP A 52 -18.74 19.06 25.80
C ASP A 52 -17.64 19.92 25.17
N GLN A 53 -16.86 20.65 25.97
CA GLN A 53 -15.72 21.42 25.48
C GLN A 53 -14.57 20.51 25.05
N GLU A 54 -14.24 19.49 25.84
CA GLU A 54 -13.20 18.50 25.53
C GLU A 54 -13.55 17.72 24.25
N ALA A 55 -14.81 17.32 24.05
CA ALA A 55 -15.25 16.67 22.82
C ALA A 55 -15.12 17.58 21.59
N LYS A 56 -15.47 18.86 21.72
CA LYS A 56 -15.30 19.85 20.65
C LYS A 56 -13.83 20.10 20.32
N LEU A 57 -12.96 20.11 21.33
CA LEU A 57 -11.52 20.24 21.17
C LEU A 57 -10.92 18.98 20.52
N TYR A 58 -11.32 17.79 20.95
CA TYR A 58 -10.85 16.51 20.39
C TYR A 58 -11.26 16.34 18.93
N LEU A 59 -12.50 16.70 18.59
CA LEU A 59 -12.97 16.71 17.20
C LEU A 59 -12.26 17.79 16.37
N ARG A 60 -11.83 18.89 17.00
CA ARG A 60 -10.99 19.92 16.36
C ARG A 60 -9.54 19.44 16.20
N GLU A 61 -9.01 18.64 17.11
CA GLU A 61 -7.73 17.96 16.97
C GLU A 61 -7.77 16.86 15.90
N GLU A 62 -8.92 16.19 15.72
CA GLU A 62 -9.14 15.28 14.58
C GLU A 62 -9.16 16.04 13.25
N THR A 63 -9.58 17.32 13.24
CA THR A 63 -9.35 18.24 12.11
C THR A 63 -7.91 18.79 12.04
N VAL A 64 -7.06 18.54 13.04
CA VAL A 64 -5.62 18.87 13.09
C VAL A 64 -4.76 17.63 12.79
N LEU A 65 -5.35 16.45 12.52
CA LEU A 65 -4.65 15.42 11.72
C LEU A 65 -4.42 15.89 10.26
N ASP A 66 -5.10 16.96 9.85
CA ASP A 66 -4.76 17.72 8.64
C ASP A 66 -3.55 18.67 8.84
N ASP A 67 -3.10 18.89 10.09
CA ASP A 67 -1.99 19.75 10.49
C ASP A 67 -0.95 18.97 11.31
N ILE A 68 -0.33 17.96 10.69
CA ILE A 68 1.00 17.52 11.14
C ILE A 68 1.98 18.65 10.78
N ASP A 69 2.53 19.32 11.81
CA ASP A 69 3.66 20.22 11.69
C ASP A 69 4.80 19.52 10.93
N GLY A 70 5.04 20.01 9.71
CA GLY A 70 6.06 19.51 8.79
C GLY A 70 7.49 19.90 9.18
N GLU A 71 7.72 20.34 10.42
CA GLU A 71 8.98 21.00 10.80
C GLU A 71 10.13 20.04 11.16
N THR A 72 10.00 18.72 10.95
CA THR A 72 11.14 17.80 11.16
C THR A 72 11.48 16.91 9.97
N ILE A 73 10.80 17.06 8.82
CA ILE A 73 11.25 16.40 7.58
C ILE A 73 11.20 17.41 6.43
N SER A 74 12.18 18.32 6.41
CA SER A 74 12.47 19.12 5.22
C SER A 74 13.17 18.24 4.19
N LEU A 75 12.54 17.99 3.04
CA LEU A 75 13.23 17.38 1.90
C LEU A 75 14.06 18.46 1.20
N LYS A 76 15.36 18.56 1.55
CA LYS A 76 16.26 19.46 0.83
C LYS A 76 16.40 19.03 -0.62
N VAL A 77 15.96 19.88 -1.55
CA VAL A 77 16.25 19.72 -2.98
C VAL A 77 17.76 19.87 -3.20
N THR A 78 18.47 18.76 -3.43
CA THR A 78 19.90 18.79 -3.76
C THR A 78 20.09 19.19 -5.22
N ASN A 79 20.78 20.31 -5.45
CA ASN A 79 21.15 20.79 -6.78
C ASN A 79 22.25 19.91 -7.39
N ASP A 80 21.89 18.78 -8.00
CA ASP A 80 22.82 18.10 -8.90
C ASP A 80 22.93 18.91 -10.19
N ARG A 81 23.95 19.78 -10.23
CA ARG A 81 24.32 20.51 -11.45
C ARG A 81 24.92 19.53 -12.44
N THR A 82 24.10 18.94 -13.30
CA THR A 82 24.61 18.55 -14.62
C THR A 82 25.06 19.84 -15.29
N ILE A 83 26.36 19.94 -15.59
CA ILE A 83 26.97 21.13 -16.19
C ILE A 83 26.48 21.20 -17.65
N VAL A 84 25.26 21.70 -17.84
CA VAL A 84 24.69 21.97 -19.17
C VAL A 84 24.81 23.47 -19.41
N ASN A 85 25.75 23.81 -20.29
CA ASN A 85 26.02 25.10 -20.92
C ASN A 85 25.82 26.39 -20.11
N LYS A 86 26.96 26.99 -19.76
CA LYS A 86 27.15 28.22 -18.97
C LYS A 86 26.83 29.53 -19.72
N ILE A 87 25.96 29.50 -20.73
CA ILE A 87 25.66 30.66 -21.57
C ILE A 87 24.13 30.79 -21.71
N ALA A 88 23.47 31.16 -20.61
CA ALA A 88 22.19 31.86 -20.67
C ALA A 88 22.40 33.13 -19.84
N GLN A 89 22.50 34.26 -20.55
CA GLN A 89 22.71 35.58 -19.99
C GLN A 89 21.66 35.89 -18.93
N GLU A 90 22.10 36.46 -17.81
CA GLU A 90 21.27 37.18 -16.85
C GLU A 90 20.74 38.45 -17.53
N SER A 91 19.73 38.31 -18.38
CA SER A 91 18.90 39.43 -18.82
C SER A 91 17.78 39.60 -17.79
N GLY A 92 18.02 40.46 -16.80
CA GLY A 92 17.04 40.78 -15.75
C GLY A 92 15.77 41.39 -16.35
N ASN A 93 14.80 40.53 -16.65
CA ASN A 93 13.45 40.93 -17.00
C ASN A 93 12.65 41.10 -15.71
N PRO A 94 12.04 42.25 -15.40
CA PRO A 94 11.34 42.49 -14.14
C PRO A 94 10.09 41.62 -13.92
N ASN A 95 9.69 40.84 -14.93
CA ASN A 95 8.64 39.83 -14.86
C ASN A 95 9.15 38.39 -14.62
N GLU A 96 10.45 38.16 -14.44
CA GLU A 96 11.00 36.84 -14.14
C GLU A 96 11.10 36.60 -12.63
N MET A 97 10.51 35.50 -12.17
CA MET A 97 10.55 35.07 -10.77
C MET A 97 11.99 34.82 -10.33
N SER A 98 12.41 35.35 -9.18
CA SER A 98 13.75 35.09 -8.61
C SER A 98 13.97 33.59 -8.44
N LYS A 99 15.20 33.14 -8.75
CA LYS A 99 15.61 31.74 -8.58
C LYS A 99 15.28 31.19 -7.18
N ASP A 100 15.46 32.00 -6.13
CA ASP A 100 15.16 31.58 -4.76
C ASP A 100 13.65 31.41 -4.53
N SER A 101 12.84 32.28 -5.13
CA SER A 101 11.37 32.17 -5.10
C SER A 101 10.87 30.94 -5.85
N PHE A 102 11.47 30.65 -7.02
CA PHE A 102 11.16 29.44 -7.79
C PHE A 102 11.52 28.17 -7.00
N MET A 103 12.72 28.11 -6.40
CA MET A 103 13.13 26.95 -5.60
C MET A 103 12.23 26.73 -4.39
N ALA A 104 11.83 27.79 -3.68
CA ALA A 104 10.91 27.69 -2.54
C ALA A 104 9.49 27.26 -2.95
N GLU A 105 9.05 27.55 -4.18
CA GLU A 105 7.78 27.06 -4.71
C GLU A 105 7.85 25.61 -5.15
N VAL A 106 8.95 25.20 -5.78
CA VAL A 106 9.22 23.79 -6.11
C VAL A 106 9.31 22.92 -4.86
N GLU A 107 9.95 23.40 -3.80
CA GLU A 107 10.04 22.68 -2.52
C GLU A 107 8.64 22.49 -1.90
N ARG A 108 7.80 23.55 -1.86
CA ARG A 108 6.42 23.45 -1.40
C ARG A 108 5.58 22.47 -2.21
N ASP A 109 5.68 22.49 -3.55
CA ASP A 109 4.99 21.53 -4.43
C ASP A 109 5.50 20.09 -4.21
N ALA A 110 6.80 19.90 -4.01
CA ALA A 110 7.38 18.59 -3.71
C ALA A 110 6.86 18.03 -2.38
N ASP A 111 6.83 18.85 -1.33
CA ASP A 111 6.31 18.47 -0.01
C ASP A 111 4.82 18.11 -0.07
N GLN A 112 4.02 18.90 -0.79
CA GLN A 112 2.61 18.61 -0.97
C GLN A 112 2.37 17.29 -1.69
N ARG A 113 3.11 17.03 -2.79
CA ARG A 113 3.03 15.75 -3.51
C ARG A 113 3.46 14.56 -2.64
N TYR A 114 4.45 14.76 -1.78
CA TYR A 114 4.89 13.75 -0.83
C TYR A 114 3.78 13.41 0.18
N LYS A 115 3.18 14.44 0.81
CA LYS A 115 2.06 14.28 1.75
C LYS A 115 0.86 13.59 1.08
N ASP A 116 0.48 14.02 -0.12
CA ASP A 116 -0.60 13.40 -0.89
C ASP A 116 -0.33 11.92 -1.17
N ARG A 117 0.91 11.57 -1.52
CA ARG A 117 1.31 10.18 -1.76
C ARG A 117 1.22 9.35 -0.47
N LEU A 118 1.60 9.92 0.67
CA LEU A 118 1.52 9.25 1.96
C LEU A 118 0.06 8.94 2.31
N ILE A 119 -0.84 9.91 2.19
CA ILE A 119 -2.27 9.75 2.45
C ILE A 119 -2.88 8.69 1.52
N ARG A 120 -2.55 8.72 0.22
CA ARG A 120 -3.02 7.68 -0.72
C ARG A 120 -2.50 6.29 -0.37
N THR A 121 -1.26 6.20 0.10
CA THR A 121 -0.64 4.93 0.54
C THR A 121 -1.37 4.37 1.75
N GLU A 122 -1.67 5.20 2.74
CA GLU A 122 -2.40 4.78 3.93
C GLU A 122 -3.83 4.32 3.61
N LYS A 123 -4.54 5.07 2.76
CA LYS A 123 -5.88 4.69 2.27
C LYS A 123 -5.84 3.36 1.52
N MET A 124 -4.85 3.19 0.63
CA MET A 124 -4.64 1.93 -0.08
C MET A 124 -4.45 0.75 0.88
N GLU A 125 -3.56 0.91 1.87
CA GLU A 125 -3.26 -0.12 2.85
C GLU A 125 -4.49 -0.52 3.66
N THR A 126 -5.30 0.46 4.06
CA THR A 126 -6.57 0.23 4.76
C THR A 126 -7.54 -0.59 3.90
N PHE A 127 -7.76 -0.19 2.64
CA PHE A 127 -8.62 -0.96 1.73
C PHE A 127 -8.08 -2.37 1.46
N LYS A 128 -6.76 -2.52 1.30
CA LYS A 128 -6.10 -3.82 1.10
C LYS A 128 -6.32 -4.76 2.28
N LYS A 129 -6.16 -4.26 3.53
CA LYS A 129 -6.39 -5.02 4.76
C LYS A 129 -7.85 -5.48 4.85
N GLN A 130 -8.80 -4.56 4.60
CA GLN A 130 -10.23 -4.88 4.58
C GLN A 130 -10.58 -5.91 3.48
N ALA A 131 -10.02 -5.76 2.28
CA ALA A 131 -10.22 -6.69 1.17
C ALA A 131 -9.71 -8.09 1.50
N THR A 132 -8.55 -8.18 2.14
CA THR A 132 -7.97 -9.45 2.60
C THR A 132 -8.86 -10.12 3.64
N LEU A 133 -9.42 -9.35 4.58
CA LEU A 133 -10.36 -9.86 5.58
C LEU A 133 -11.66 -10.36 4.94
N ALA A 134 -12.24 -9.59 4.01
CA ALA A 134 -13.42 -10.00 3.26
C ALA A 134 -13.15 -11.29 2.45
N PHE A 135 -11.99 -11.39 1.80
CA PHE A 135 -11.58 -12.59 1.06
C PHE A 135 -11.49 -13.82 1.98
N ARG A 136 -10.91 -13.68 3.18
CA ARG A 136 -10.85 -14.76 4.18
C ARG A 136 -12.23 -15.21 4.68
N ARG A 137 -13.19 -14.28 4.74
CA ARG A 137 -14.60 -14.56 5.05
C ARG A 137 -15.40 -15.14 3.89
N LYS A 138 -14.76 -15.37 2.73
CA LYS A 138 -15.39 -15.80 1.48
C LYS A 138 -16.40 -14.79 0.91
N GLU A 139 -16.34 -13.54 1.36
CA GLU A 139 -17.12 -12.40 0.81
C GLU A 139 -16.40 -11.86 -0.44
N PHE A 140 -16.36 -12.65 -1.52
CA PHE A 140 -15.50 -12.37 -2.68
C PHE A 140 -15.91 -11.13 -3.48
N GLU A 141 -17.21 -10.85 -3.61
CA GLU A 141 -17.73 -9.65 -4.28
C GLU A 141 -17.29 -8.38 -3.55
N LYS A 142 -17.37 -8.40 -2.22
CA LYS A 142 -16.94 -7.29 -1.36
C LYS A 142 -15.42 -7.12 -1.41
N ALA A 143 -14.67 -8.23 -1.37
CA ALA A 143 -13.23 -8.20 -1.53
C ALA A 143 -12.82 -7.54 -2.87
N LEU A 144 -13.53 -7.87 -3.96
CA LEU A 144 -13.30 -7.29 -5.28
C LEU A 144 -13.50 -5.76 -5.27
N VAL A 145 -14.61 -5.28 -4.70
CA VAL A 145 -14.87 -3.82 -4.58
C VAL A 145 -13.77 -3.13 -3.78
N LEU A 146 -13.34 -3.72 -2.67
CA LEU A 146 -12.28 -3.16 -1.82
C LEU A 146 -10.91 -3.16 -2.52
N TYR A 147 -10.58 -4.20 -3.28
CA TYR A 147 -9.36 -4.20 -4.09
C TYR A 147 -9.39 -3.15 -5.20
N ASN A 148 -10.54 -2.90 -5.82
CA ASN A 148 -10.68 -1.81 -6.80
C ASN A 148 -10.43 -0.45 -6.14
N LYS A 149 -11.00 -0.19 -4.96
CA LYS A 149 -10.74 1.04 -4.19
C LYS A 149 -9.27 1.18 -3.80
N ALA A 150 -8.60 0.09 -3.43
CA ALA A 150 -7.16 0.11 -3.14
C ALA A 150 -6.33 0.50 -4.38
N ILE A 151 -6.66 -0.06 -5.55
CA ILE A 151 -5.97 0.22 -6.82
C ILE A 151 -6.23 1.65 -7.31
N GLU A 152 -7.41 2.22 -7.04
CA GLU A 152 -7.70 3.63 -7.34
C GLU A 152 -6.78 4.60 -6.58
N GLN A 153 -6.35 4.23 -5.36
CA GLN A 153 -5.39 5.02 -4.60
C GLN A 153 -3.96 4.88 -5.16
N ILE A 154 -3.55 3.65 -5.46
CA ILE A 154 -2.20 3.33 -5.95
C ILE A 154 -2.27 2.25 -7.03
N LYS A 155 -1.80 2.61 -8.24
CA LYS A 155 -1.87 1.76 -9.43
C LYS A 155 -0.64 0.89 -9.66
N ASP A 156 0.47 1.14 -8.97
CA ASP A 156 1.78 0.52 -9.19
C ASP A 156 2.08 -0.64 -8.22
N SER A 157 1.05 -1.23 -7.60
CA SER A 157 1.21 -2.37 -6.68
C SER A 157 0.90 -3.72 -7.34
N PRO A 158 1.91 -4.56 -7.67
CA PRO A 158 1.68 -5.89 -8.26
C PRO A 158 0.91 -6.82 -7.31
N LEU A 159 1.01 -6.59 -6.00
CA LEU A 159 0.33 -7.39 -4.99
C LEU A 159 -1.20 -7.18 -5.02
N LEU A 160 -1.67 -5.95 -5.27
CA LEU A 160 -3.10 -5.66 -5.39
C LEU A 160 -3.72 -6.39 -6.58
N TYR A 161 -3.06 -6.35 -7.75
CA TYR A 161 -3.53 -7.06 -8.94
C TYR A 161 -3.52 -8.59 -8.75
N ASN A 162 -2.50 -9.14 -8.10
CA ASN A 162 -2.47 -10.56 -7.75
C ASN A 162 -3.65 -10.98 -6.86
N ASN A 163 -3.95 -10.18 -5.84
CA ASN A 163 -5.03 -10.50 -4.92
C ASN A 163 -6.41 -10.29 -5.57
N ARG A 164 -6.55 -9.29 -6.45
CA ARG A 164 -7.76 -9.10 -7.27
C ARG A 164 -7.95 -10.24 -8.26
N ALA A 165 -6.89 -10.66 -8.96
CA ALA A 165 -6.91 -11.81 -9.87
C ALA A 165 -7.34 -13.10 -9.14
N LEU A 166 -6.79 -13.36 -7.95
CA LEU A 166 -7.23 -14.49 -7.13
C LEU A 166 -8.71 -14.38 -6.74
N THR A 167 -9.19 -13.18 -6.45
CA THR A 167 -10.62 -12.93 -6.17
C THR A 167 -11.48 -13.20 -7.40
N TYR A 168 -11.05 -12.77 -8.60
CA TYR A 168 -11.73 -13.07 -9.86
C TYR A 168 -11.80 -14.57 -10.14
N ILE A 169 -10.73 -15.34 -9.88
CA ILE A 169 -10.75 -16.81 -10.00
C ILE A 169 -11.84 -17.41 -9.09
N LYS A 170 -11.96 -16.91 -7.85
CA LYS A 170 -12.99 -17.39 -6.90
C LYS A 170 -14.41 -17.02 -7.30
N LEU A 171 -14.59 -15.92 -8.00
CA LEU A 171 -15.87 -15.46 -8.55
C LEU A 171 -16.23 -16.11 -9.90
N GLY A 172 -15.36 -16.95 -10.47
CA GLY A 172 -15.60 -17.58 -11.77
C GLY A 172 -15.30 -16.70 -12.98
N PHE A 173 -14.44 -15.68 -12.83
CA PHE A 173 -14.01 -14.79 -13.92
C PHE A 173 -12.52 -14.97 -14.27
N PRO A 174 -12.09 -16.15 -14.78
CA PRO A 174 -10.68 -16.44 -15.04
C PRO A 174 -10.05 -15.53 -16.11
N ASP A 175 -10.82 -15.07 -17.11
CA ASP A 175 -10.29 -14.19 -18.17
C ASP A 175 -9.86 -12.81 -17.62
N LYS A 176 -10.66 -12.26 -16.70
CA LYS A 176 -10.32 -11.01 -16.02
C LYS A 176 -9.10 -11.20 -15.12
N ALA A 177 -9.00 -12.35 -14.45
CA ALA A 177 -7.84 -12.69 -13.65
C ALA A 177 -6.57 -12.78 -14.50
N LYS A 178 -6.64 -13.43 -15.67
CA LYS A 178 -5.52 -13.53 -16.61
C LYS A 178 -5.06 -12.16 -17.08
N SER A 179 -6.00 -11.31 -17.50
CA SER A 179 -5.70 -9.92 -17.90
C SER A 179 -5.04 -9.13 -16.75
N ASP A 180 -5.49 -9.28 -15.51
CA ASP A 180 -4.87 -8.60 -14.36
C ASP A 180 -3.41 -9.02 -14.15
N LEU A 181 -3.12 -10.30 -14.34
CA LEU A 181 -1.78 -10.83 -14.14
C LEU A 181 -0.83 -10.43 -15.27
N GLU A 182 -1.26 -10.56 -16.53
CA GLU A 182 -0.42 -10.27 -17.71
C GLU A 182 -0.26 -8.77 -17.95
N ASN A 183 -1.34 -8.00 -17.88
CA ASN A 183 -1.30 -6.58 -18.25
C ASN A 183 -0.85 -5.66 -17.13
N TRP A 184 -0.89 -6.11 -15.87
CA TRP A 184 -0.59 -5.27 -14.72
C TRP A 184 0.44 -5.91 -13.78
N ALA A 185 0.16 -7.07 -13.20
CA ALA A 185 1.03 -7.64 -12.16
C ALA A 185 2.43 -7.98 -12.67
N LEU A 186 2.54 -8.67 -13.81
CA LEU A 186 3.83 -9.06 -14.39
C LEU A 186 4.57 -7.90 -15.05
N LYS A 187 3.87 -6.89 -15.56
CA LYS A 187 4.52 -5.67 -16.06
C LYS A 187 5.16 -4.84 -14.95
N LEU A 188 4.56 -4.86 -13.75
CA LEU A 188 5.10 -4.18 -12.56
C LEU A 188 6.20 -5.00 -11.89
N ASN A 189 6.06 -6.33 -11.87
CA ASN A 189 7.06 -7.23 -11.32
C ASN A 189 7.04 -8.58 -12.06
N GLU A 190 7.98 -8.74 -12.99
CA GLU A 190 8.14 -9.95 -13.80
C GLU A 190 8.56 -11.17 -12.97
N ASP A 191 9.23 -10.96 -11.84
CA ASP A 191 9.75 -12.05 -11.01
C ASP A 191 8.73 -12.52 -9.96
N CYS A 192 7.52 -11.93 -9.96
CA CYS A 192 6.49 -12.25 -8.99
C CYS A 192 6.00 -13.71 -9.13
N LEU A 193 6.49 -14.56 -8.25
CA LEU A 193 6.14 -15.98 -8.19
C LEU A 193 4.62 -16.22 -8.17
N LYS A 194 3.89 -15.46 -7.36
CA LYS A 194 2.44 -15.59 -7.21
C LYS A 194 1.71 -15.35 -8.53
N SER A 195 2.16 -14.38 -9.34
CA SER A 195 1.54 -14.08 -10.63
C SER A 195 1.65 -15.27 -11.58
N TRP A 196 2.85 -15.86 -11.70
CA TRP A 196 3.07 -17.02 -12.57
C TRP A 196 2.31 -18.27 -12.12
N LEU A 197 2.25 -18.52 -10.81
CA LEU A 197 1.48 -19.65 -10.27
C LEU A 197 -0.02 -19.49 -10.51
N LEU A 198 -0.56 -18.27 -10.39
CA LEU A 198 -1.96 -18.01 -10.68
C LEU A 198 -2.26 -18.13 -12.18
N LEU A 199 -1.36 -17.70 -13.07
CA LEU A 199 -1.49 -17.92 -14.51
C LEU A 199 -1.47 -19.39 -14.88
N ALA A 200 -0.53 -20.16 -14.33
CA ALA A 200 -0.48 -21.61 -14.52
C ALA A 200 -1.79 -22.26 -14.09
N LYS A 201 -2.33 -21.86 -12.94
CA LYS A 201 -3.63 -22.32 -12.46
C LYS A 201 -4.77 -21.95 -13.41
N ILE A 202 -4.83 -20.73 -13.91
CA ILE A 202 -5.87 -20.28 -14.84
C ILE A 202 -5.81 -21.08 -16.14
N ASN A 203 -4.64 -21.16 -16.79
CA ASN A 203 -4.49 -21.87 -18.06
C ASN A 203 -4.81 -23.36 -17.90
N TYR A 204 -4.42 -23.98 -16.78
CA TYR A 204 -4.78 -25.35 -16.48
C TYR A 204 -6.29 -25.56 -16.31
N LEU A 205 -6.97 -24.66 -15.58
CA LEU A 205 -8.43 -24.71 -15.44
C LEU A 205 -9.15 -24.46 -16.78
N SER A 206 -8.55 -23.71 -17.69
CA SER A 206 -9.06 -23.50 -19.06
C SER A 206 -8.76 -24.67 -20.01
N GLY A 207 -8.03 -25.69 -19.58
CA GLY A 207 -7.66 -26.86 -20.39
C GLY A 207 -6.38 -26.68 -21.24
N ASP A 208 -5.70 -25.54 -21.13
CA ASP A 208 -4.43 -25.29 -21.80
C ASP A 208 -3.25 -25.72 -20.91
N GLU A 209 -2.98 -27.02 -20.91
CA GLU A 209 -1.89 -27.60 -20.12
C GLU A 209 -0.51 -27.16 -20.61
N GLU A 210 -0.36 -26.89 -21.91
CA GLU A 210 0.93 -26.48 -22.49
C GLU A 210 1.31 -25.08 -22.02
N GLU A 211 0.37 -24.13 -22.05
CA GLU A 211 0.61 -22.78 -21.55
C GLU A 211 0.79 -22.76 -20.02
N SER A 212 0.07 -23.63 -19.31
CA SER A 212 0.29 -23.83 -17.88
C SER A 212 1.74 -24.27 -17.57
N LYS A 213 2.27 -25.27 -18.29
CA LYS A 213 3.65 -25.73 -18.12
C LYS A 213 4.67 -24.64 -18.42
N LYS A 214 4.44 -23.80 -19.44
CA LYS A 214 5.31 -22.64 -19.74
C LYS A 214 5.33 -21.65 -18.58
N CYS A 215 4.16 -21.31 -18.03
CA CYS A 215 4.06 -20.42 -16.87
C CYS A 215 4.83 -20.96 -15.66
N VAL A 216 4.75 -22.27 -15.40
CA VAL A 216 5.51 -22.94 -14.33
C VAL A 216 7.01 -22.89 -14.60
N LEU A 217 7.44 -23.08 -15.85
CA LEU A 217 8.85 -23.01 -16.23
C LEU A 217 9.41 -21.60 -15.99
N GLU A 218 8.67 -20.56 -16.39
CA GLU A 218 9.04 -19.17 -16.12
C GLU A 218 9.07 -18.89 -14.60
N ALA A 219 8.11 -19.41 -13.82
CA ALA A 219 8.14 -19.30 -12.37
C ALA A 219 9.43 -19.86 -11.76
N LYS A 220 9.85 -21.06 -12.20
CA LYS A 220 11.09 -21.72 -11.74
C LYS A 220 12.34 -20.97 -12.18
N LYS A 221 12.35 -20.46 -13.41
CA LYS A 221 13.48 -19.71 -13.98
C LYS A 221 13.73 -18.40 -13.22
N ARG A 222 12.67 -17.67 -12.88
CA ARG A 222 12.76 -16.41 -12.13
C ARG A 222 12.98 -16.63 -10.63
N ASN A 223 12.51 -17.75 -10.08
CA ASN A 223 12.58 -18.06 -8.65
C ASN A 223 13.31 -19.40 -8.39
N PRO A 224 14.63 -19.49 -8.65
CA PRO A 224 15.37 -20.75 -8.55
C PRO A 224 15.47 -21.30 -7.12
N LYS A 225 15.27 -20.46 -6.09
CA LYS A 225 15.28 -20.88 -4.68
C LYS A 225 13.97 -21.53 -4.24
N GLU A 226 12.89 -21.30 -4.97
CA GLU A 226 11.53 -21.73 -4.62
C GLU A 226 11.05 -22.89 -5.50
N ILE A 227 11.96 -23.60 -6.18
CA ILE A 227 11.62 -24.69 -7.11
C ILE A 227 10.83 -25.80 -6.40
N ASP A 228 11.30 -26.23 -5.22
CA ASP A 228 10.62 -27.27 -4.44
C ASP A 228 9.20 -26.86 -4.05
N PHE A 229 9.02 -25.60 -3.65
CA PHE A 229 7.72 -25.02 -3.32
C PHE A 229 6.80 -24.97 -4.56
N ILE A 230 7.33 -24.56 -5.72
CA ILE A 230 6.58 -24.52 -6.98
C ILE A 230 6.08 -25.92 -7.36
N GLU A 231 6.94 -26.94 -7.24
CA GLU A 231 6.57 -28.31 -7.57
C GLU A 231 5.51 -28.87 -6.64
N ASP A 232 5.65 -28.64 -5.32
CA ASP A 232 4.64 -29.08 -4.35
C ASP A 232 3.30 -28.36 -4.54
N TYR A 233 3.34 -27.06 -4.83
CA TYR A 233 2.16 -26.27 -5.16
C TYR A 233 1.42 -26.84 -6.38
N MET A 234 2.15 -27.10 -7.47
CA MET A 234 1.55 -27.65 -8.70
C MET A 234 1.01 -29.06 -8.47
N LYS A 235 1.72 -29.90 -7.72
CA LYS A 235 1.26 -31.25 -7.36
C LYS A 235 -0.04 -31.22 -6.56
N THR A 236 -0.15 -30.29 -5.62
CA THR A 236 -1.38 -30.08 -4.84
C THR A 236 -2.51 -29.59 -5.74
N MET A 237 -2.23 -28.62 -6.62
CA MET A 237 -3.21 -28.07 -7.55
C MET A 237 -3.80 -29.16 -8.49
N TYR A 238 -2.95 -30.01 -9.07
CA TYR A 238 -3.41 -31.13 -9.92
C TYR A 238 -4.18 -32.21 -9.16
N LYS A 239 -3.96 -32.37 -7.86
CA LYS A 239 -4.75 -33.28 -7.02
C LYS A 239 -6.13 -32.70 -6.71
N GLU A 240 -6.23 -31.39 -6.50
CA GLU A 240 -7.50 -30.71 -6.24
C GLU A 240 -8.40 -30.71 -7.48
N SER A 241 -7.83 -30.48 -8.66
CA SER A 241 -8.58 -30.48 -9.92
C SER A 241 -9.18 -31.83 -10.29
N ARG A 242 -8.51 -32.94 -9.94
CA ARG A 242 -9.01 -34.31 -10.19
C ARG A 242 -10.14 -34.74 -9.24
N LYS A 243 -10.42 -33.96 -8.19
CA LYS A 243 -11.44 -34.26 -7.17
C LYS A 243 -12.75 -33.48 -7.35
N SER A 244 -12.76 -32.47 -8.22
CA SER A 244 -13.96 -31.70 -8.59
C SER A 244 -14.56 -32.24 -9.87
#